data_AF-A0A7C4N6L7-F1
#
_entry.id   AF-A0A7C4N6L7-F1
#
_cell.length_a   1.000
_cell.length_b   1.000
_cell.length_c   1.000
_cell.angle_alpha   90.00
_cell.angle_beta   90.00
_cell.angle_gamma   90.00
#
_symmetry.space_group_name_H-M   'P 1'
#
loop_
_entity.id
_entity.type
_entity.pdbx_description
1 polymer ?
#
loop_
_entity_poly.entity_id
_entity_poly.type
_entity_poly.pdbx_seq_one_letter_code
_entity_poly.pdbx_strand_id
1 'polypeptide(L)'
;LSLILLIIALAQISPAAPPPTPTPTTAPCINCPPQAEPVSPKVLNLRGRSIFVQPVSINNGSWVPSADPDKAQWVFGTLINYVMGLNATQENSDMLQALSEADEITLDLSNGQTLKFNYAGRQFVSPGSIDIFSQQRPGLTLVLLGDNDSQRLVVTANYSTDSEVGQAVPSRLAQIGTPIDLGGVRVTVLSGRMVFNAPGVPVGSAFYLVDFSAENIGSDAIDAAQFAITLQDYANQKYRLSETASSLGPNAPPTGQILPGLSATFTAGFEVPTNVTGPVLVWSFKPTATFRAQADVAVPLIGPTPTPDPRSQISVQVTQAYFSPDQTEMIVVVGIGNPGNTPITLTSSDISLSTPDGVFAALTGAEPGLPTVLQPGQNQAVTLRFSRLPSNSSVLRVFLAGFQLNW
;
A
#
# COMPACT_ATOMS: atom_id res chain seq x y z
N LEU A 1 18.47 -50.57 72.61
CA LEU A 1 17.29 -50.14 73.38
C LEU A 1 17.07 -48.65 73.14
N SER A 2 15.97 -48.29 72.47
CA SER A 2 15.05 -47.20 72.84
C SER A 2 14.22 -46.78 71.63
N LEU A 3 12.92 -46.99 71.80
CA LEU A 3 11.76 -46.56 71.03
C LEU A 3 11.70 -45.03 70.93
N ILE A 4 10.87 -44.50 69.98
CA ILE A 4 10.22 -43.16 69.89
C ILE A 4 10.39 -42.63 68.45
N LEU A 5 9.39 -42.13 67.72
CA LEU A 5 7.95 -41.92 67.90
C LEU A 5 7.45 -41.47 66.51
N LEU A 6 6.45 -42.16 65.96
CA LEU A 6 5.85 -41.81 64.67
C LEU A 6 4.81 -40.69 64.89
N ILE A 7 5.14 -39.45 64.51
CA ILE A 7 4.18 -38.34 64.45
C ILE A 7 3.63 -38.29 63.02
N ILE A 8 2.37 -38.68 62.86
CA ILE A 8 1.60 -38.49 61.63
C ILE A 8 1.09 -37.04 61.64
N ALA A 9 1.68 -36.18 60.81
CA ALA A 9 1.11 -34.88 60.51
C ALA A 9 0.30 -34.99 59.20
N LEU A 10 -1.03 -34.91 59.31
CA LEU A 10 -1.91 -34.67 58.16
C LEU A 10 -1.67 -33.24 57.67
N ALA A 11 -0.90 -33.08 56.60
CA ALA A 11 -0.86 -31.83 55.86
C ALA A 11 -2.08 -31.79 54.92
N GLN A 12 -3.03 -30.90 55.22
CA GLN A 12 -4.11 -30.56 54.31
C GLN A 12 -3.53 -29.91 53.05
N ILE A 13 -3.75 -30.55 51.90
CA ILE A 13 -3.37 -30.01 50.59
C ILE A 13 -4.40 -28.92 50.25
N SER A 14 -4.08 -27.66 50.55
CA SER A 14 -4.84 -26.54 49.96
C SER A 14 -4.54 -26.49 48.46
N PRO A 15 -5.55 -26.35 47.58
CA PRO A 15 -5.29 -26.16 46.15
C PRO A 15 -4.49 -24.86 45.96
N ALA A 16 -3.40 -24.96 45.22
CA ALA A 16 -2.55 -23.83 44.86
C ALA A 16 -3.40 -22.75 44.17
N ALA A 17 -3.24 -21.50 44.60
CA ALA A 17 -3.84 -20.36 43.94
C ALA A 17 -3.43 -20.36 42.44
N PRO A 18 -4.36 -20.11 41.50
CA PRO A 18 -4.01 -20.02 40.10
C PRO A 18 -2.96 -18.91 39.91
N PRO A 19 -1.95 -19.13 39.05
CA PRO A 19 -0.95 -18.10 38.77
C PRO A 19 -1.65 -16.82 38.30
N PRO A 20 -1.16 -15.63 38.69
CA PRO A 20 -1.75 -14.38 38.25
C PRO A 20 -1.73 -14.32 36.73
N THR A 21 -2.92 -14.23 36.13
CA THR A 21 -3.07 -13.96 34.70
C THR A 21 -2.35 -12.65 34.37
N PRO A 22 -1.42 -12.62 33.42
CA PRO A 22 -0.73 -11.38 33.06
C PRO A 22 -1.77 -10.38 32.56
N THR A 23 -1.93 -9.28 33.30
CA THR A 23 -2.61 -8.09 32.80
C THR A 23 -1.81 -7.59 31.59
N PRO A 24 -2.43 -7.36 30.42
CA PRO A 24 -1.73 -6.71 29.32
C PRO A 24 -1.39 -5.27 29.77
N THR A 25 -0.15 -5.08 30.21
CA THR A 25 0.41 -3.76 30.46
C THR A 25 0.56 -3.05 29.13
N THR A 26 -0.32 -2.10 28.83
CA THR A 26 -0.11 -1.09 27.80
C THR A 26 0.98 -0.12 28.25
N ALA A 27 2.23 -0.58 28.19
CA ALA A 27 3.37 0.32 28.17
C ALA A 27 3.49 0.89 26.75
N PRO A 28 3.53 2.22 26.55
CA PRO A 28 3.78 2.78 25.23
C PRO A 28 5.21 2.45 24.80
N CYS A 29 5.33 1.56 23.81
CA CYS A 29 6.56 1.30 23.11
C CYS A 29 6.94 2.52 22.27
N ILE A 30 7.91 3.31 22.76
CA ILE A 30 8.54 4.38 21.98
C ILE A 30 9.43 3.69 20.92
N ASN A 31 8.98 3.68 19.66
CA ASN A 31 9.60 3.05 18.46
C ASN A 31 9.07 1.68 18.00
N CYS A 32 7.85 1.28 18.36
CA CYS A 32 7.18 0.22 17.61
C CYS A 32 6.60 0.80 16.30
N PRO A 33 6.67 0.09 15.16
CA PRO A 33 5.88 0.46 13.99
C PRO A 33 4.40 0.53 14.41
N PRO A 34 3.58 1.45 13.84
CA PRO A 34 2.18 1.55 14.19
C PRO A 34 1.53 0.18 14.01
N GLN A 35 1.02 -0.39 15.10
CA GLN A 35 0.29 -1.64 15.07
C GLN A 35 -0.96 -1.39 14.23
N ALA A 36 -1.05 -2.08 13.09
CA ALA A 36 -2.20 -1.95 12.19
C ALA A 36 -3.48 -2.23 12.99
N GLU A 37 -4.41 -1.26 12.98
CA GLU A 37 -5.70 -1.45 13.63
C GLU A 37 -6.43 -2.64 12.96
N PRO A 38 -7.02 -3.55 13.74
CA PRO A 38 -7.79 -4.65 13.16
C PRO A 38 -8.96 -4.09 12.35
N VAL A 39 -9.21 -4.70 11.18
CA VAL A 39 -10.34 -4.32 10.32
C VAL A 39 -11.63 -4.46 11.12
N SER A 40 -12.37 -3.36 11.24
CA SER A 40 -13.58 -3.28 12.05
C SER A 40 -14.74 -2.75 11.22
N PRO A 41 -15.97 -3.24 11.45
CA PRO A 41 -17.15 -2.65 10.85
C PRO A 41 -17.36 -1.20 11.26
N LYS A 42 -17.80 -0.37 10.32
CA LYS A 42 -18.04 1.07 10.52
C LYS A 42 -19.46 1.49 10.22
N VAL A 43 -20.07 0.99 9.14
CA VAL A 43 -21.42 1.37 8.75
C VAL A 43 -22.19 0.16 8.25
N LEU A 44 -23.37 -0.09 8.82
CA LEU A 44 -24.32 -1.09 8.37
C LEU A 44 -25.39 -0.39 7.52
N ASN A 45 -25.54 -0.82 6.27
CA ASN A 45 -26.56 -0.31 5.37
C ASN A 45 -27.70 -1.32 5.20
N LEU A 46 -28.93 -0.90 5.51
CA LEU A 46 -30.13 -1.73 5.46
C LEU A 46 -31.30 -0.91 4.93
N ARG A 47 -31.95 -1.38 3.85
CA ARG A 47 -33.15 -0.72 3.26
C ARG A 47 -32.96 0.79 3.04
N GLY A 48 -31.76 1.22 2.62
CA GLY A 48 -31.43 2.62 2.36
C GLY A 48 -31.07 3.46 3.59
N ARG A 49 -31.01 2.87 4.80
CA ARG A 49 -30.51 3.51 6.02
C ARG A 49 -29.05 3.13 6.25
N SER A 50 -28.25 4.09 6.72
CA SER A 50 -26.86 3.89 7.13
C SER A 50 -26.76 4.05 8.65
N ILE A 51 -26.32 2.99 9.34
CA ILE A 51 -26.25 2.93 10.80
C ILE A 51 -24.78 2.78 11.20
N PHE A 52 -24.27 3.70 12.02
CA PHE A 52 -22.89 3.60 12.52
C PHE A 52 -22.73 2.41 13.47
N VAL A 53 -21.61 1.72 13.33
CA VAL A 53 -21.29 0.51 14.10
C VAL A 53 -20.21 0.82 15.13
N GLN A 54 -20.42 0.37 16.36
CA GLN A 54 -19.42 0.43 17.43
C GLN A 54 -19.10 -0.96 17.96
N PRO A 55 -17.83 -1.26 18.28
CA PRO A 55 -17.46 -2.54 18.87
C PRO A 55 -17.99 -2.67 20.30
N VAL A 56 -18.43 -3.87 20.67
CA VAL A 56 -18.79 -4.24 22.03
C VAL A 56 -18.19 -5.60 22.38
N SER A 57 -17.73 -5.75 23.61
CA SER A 57 -17.34 -7.05 24.17
C SER A 57 -18.52 -7.60 24.98
N ILE A 58 -18.97 -8.80 24.63
CA ILE A 58 -20.04 -9.50 25.35
C ILE A 58 -19.42 -10.61 26.21
N ASN A 59 -20.02 -10.85 27.39
CA ASN A 59 -19.61 -11.93 28.29
C ASN A 59 -20.80 -12.87 28.52
N ASN A 60 -20.59 -14.18 28.32
CA ASN A 60 -21.58 -15.23 28.59
C ASN A 60 -22.96 -15.01 27.95
N GLY A 61 -23.01 -14.49 26.71
CA GLY A 61 -24.27 -14.23 25.98
C GLY A 61 -25.10 -13.05 26.50
N SER A 62 -24.66 -12.41 27.59
CA SER A 62 -25.27 -11.18 28.09
C SER A 62 -24.91 -10.03 27.15
N TRP A 63 -25.91 -9.61 26.39
CA TRP A 63 -25.81 -8.52 25.44
C TRP A 63 -26.86 -7.48 25.78
N VAL A 64 -26.39 -6.34 26.28
CA VAL A 64 -27.22 -5.22 26.72
C VAL A 64 -27.32 -4.20 25.57
N PRO A 65 -28.51 -3.63 25.30
CA PRO A 65 -28.67 -2.55 24.33
C PRO A 65 -27.72 -1.38 24.60
N SER A 66 -27.34 -0.66 23.54
CA SER A 66 -26.51 0.53 23.68
C SER A 66 -27.25 1.66 24.40
N ALA A 67 -26.53 2.58 25.03
CA ALA A 67 -27.12 3.84 25.49
C ALA A 67 -27.48 4.77 24.31
N ASP A 68 -26.88 4.53 23.13
CA ASP A 68 -27.12 5.29 21.90
C ASP A 68 -27.98 4.43 20.94
N PRO A 69 -29.30 4.70 20.84
CA PRO A 69 -30.22 3.86 20.07
C PRO A 69 -30.00 3.96 18.55
N ASP A 70 -29.26 4.96 18.08
CA ASP A 70 -28.99 5.21 16.66
C ASP A 70 -27.74 4.49 16.15
N LYS A 71 -27.07 3.72 17.02
CA LYS A 71 -25.88 2.93 16.68
C LYS A 71 -26.13 1.44 16.80
N ALA A 72 -25.58 0.70 15.84
CA ALA A 72 -25.44 -0.73 15.93
C ALA A 72 -24.23 -1.09 16.79
N GLN A 73 -24.33 -2.17 17.56
CA GLN A 73 -23.22 -2.74 18.31
C GLN A 73 -22.71 -3.98 17.58
N TRP A 74 -21.43 -4.04 17.23
CA TRP A 74 -20.81 -5.24 16.69
C TRP A 74 -20.09 -6.01 17.78
N VAL A 75 -20.33 -7.31 17.87
CA VAL A 75 -19.61 -8.17 18.81
C VAL A 75 -18.16 -8.30 18.34
N PHE A 76 -17.27 -7.66 19.08
CA PHE A 76 -15.86 -7.57 18.75
C PHE A 76 -15.24 -8.96 18.55
N GLY A 77 -14.56 -9.15 17.42
CA GLY A 77 -13.92 -10.41 17.04
C GLY A 77 -14.78 -11.35 16.19
N THR A 78 -16.03 -11.00 15.90
CA THR A 78 -16.87 -11.76 14.95
C THR A 78 -16.58 -11.32 13.51
N LEU A 79 -15.74 -12.09 12.81
CA LEU A 79 -15.15 -11.73 11.50
C LEU A 79 -15.62 -12.61 10.33
N ILE A 80 -16.10 -13.83 10.63
CA ILE A 80 -16.63 -14.75 9.61
C ILE A 80 -18.14 -14.53 9.47
N ASN A 81 -18.85 -14.52 10.60
CA ASN A 81 -20.23 -14.11 10.69
C ASN A 81 -20.31 -12.83 11.52
N TYR A 82 -20.55 -11.67 10.91
CA TYR A 82 -20.61 -10.41 11.65
C TYR A 82 -21.86 -10.40 12.51
N VAL A 83 -21.70 -10.29 13.83
CA VAL A 83 -22.84 -10.30 14.74
C VAL A 83 -23.09 -8.89 15.25
N MET A 84 -24.26 -8.34 14.90
CA MET A 84 -24.63 -6.96 15.20
C MET A 84 -25.95 -6.87 15.95
N GLY A 85 -25.98 -5.97 16.92
CA GLY A 85 -27.11 -5.69 17.77
C GLY A 85 -27.66 -4.32 17.43
N LEU A 86 -28.96 -4.25 17.21
CA LEU A 86 -29.71 -3.01 17.02
C LEU A 86 -30.60 -2.83 18.24
N ASN A 87 -30.62 -1.62 18.80
CA ASN A 87 -31.54 -1.32 19.89
C ASN A 87 -33.00 -1.45 19.43
N ALA A 88 -33.86 -1.92 20.32
CA ALA A 88 -35.29 -1.97 20.12
C ALA A 88 -35.85 -0.55 20.06
N THR A 89 -36.19 -0.15 18.84
CA THR A 89 -37.01 1.02 18.52
C THR A 89 -38.09 0.55 17.57
N GLN A 90 -39.22 1.28 17.50
CA GLN A 90 -40.28 0.94 16.55
C GLN A 90 -39.72 0.86 15.12
N GLU A 91 -38.86 1.80 14.74
CA GLU A 91 -38.22 1.84 13.43
C GLU A 91 -37.31 0.63 13.16
N ASN A 92 -36.46 0.23 14.13
CA ASN A 92 -35.58 -0.92 13.94
C ASN A 92 -36.37 -2.24 13.92
N SER A 93 -37.42 -2.36 14.74
CA SER A 93 -38.30 -3.53 14.74
C SER A 93 -39.02 -3.66 13.40
N ASP A 94 -39.67 -2.59 12.94
CA ASP A 94 -40.37 -2.57 11.65
C ASP A 94 -39.42 -2.84 10.49
N MET A 95 -38.20 -2.26 10.51
CA MET A 95 -37.19 -2.49 9.49
C MET A 95 -36.76 -3.96 9.43
N LEU A 96 -36.40 -4.57 10.56
CA LEU A 96 -35.99 -5.97 10.59
C LEU A 96 -37.16 -6.91 10.25
N GLN A 97 -38.38 -6.56 10.62
CA GLN A 97 -39.59 -7.29 10.23
C GLN A 97 -39.96 -7.09 8.75
N ALA A 98 -39.53 -6.01 8.11
CA ALA A 98 -39.76 -5.78 6.69
C ALA A 98 -38.65 -6.35 5.80
N LEU A 99 -37.52 -6.81 6.34
CA LEU A 99 -36.41 -7.36 5.56
C LEU A 99 -36.82 -8.63 4.80
N SER A 100 -36.46 -8.66 3.52
CA SER A 100 -36.76 -9.71 2.56
C SER A 100 -35.57 -9.96 1.62
N GLU A 101 -35.67 -10.98 0.77
CA GLU A 101 -34.64 -11.31 -0.24
C GLU A 101 -34.40 -10.19 -1.28
N ALA A 102 -35.35 -9.27 -1.45
CA ALA A 102 -35.23 -8.15 -2.38
C ALA A 102 -34.45 -6.96 -1.79
N ASP A 103 -34.19 -6.96 -0.48
CA ASP A 103 -33.54 -5.84 0.19
C ASP A 103 -32.03 -5.96 0.15
N GLU A 104 -31.35 -4.84 -0.13
CA GLU A 104 -29.90 -4.77 -0.06
C GLU A 104 -29.42 -4.63 1.40
N ILE A 105 -28.48 -5.50 1.77
CA ILE A 105 -27.80 -5.48 3.07
C ILE A 105 -26.30 -5.36 2.82
N THR A 106 -25.67 -4.27 3.25
CA THR A 106 -24.22 -4.10 3.11
C THR A 106 -23.55 -3.67 4.41
N LEU A 107 -22.26 -3.95 4.51
CA LEU A 107 -21.43 -3.57 5.66
C LEU A 107 -20.11 -2.96 5.22
N ASP A 108 -19.91 -1.69 5.56
CA ASP A 108 -18.68 -0.97 5.29
C ASP A 108 -17.68 -1.17 6.44
N LEU A 109 -16.47 -1.58 6.10
CA LEU A 109 -15.38 -1.87 7.01
C LEU A 109 -14.36 -0.72 7.06
N SER A 110 -13.54 -0.69 8.11
CA SER A 110 -12.54 0.36 8.35
C SER A 110 -11.42 0.41 7.30
N ASN A 111 -11.23 -0.66 6.54
CA ASN A 111 -10.29 -0.74 5.42
C ASN A 111 -10.91 -0.27 4.09
N GLY A 112 -12.14 0.25 4.09
CA GLY A 112 -12.85 0.70 2.90
C GLY A 112 -13.56 -0.40 2.11
N GLN A 113 -13.51 -1.66 2.57
CA GLN A 113 -14.25 -2.76 1.96
C GLN A 113 -15.73 -2.69 2.33
N THR A 114 -16.61 -2.94 1.36
CA THR A 114 -18.05 -3.14 1.60
C THR A 114 -18.38 -4.62 1.38
N LEU A 115 -18.89 -5.28 2.40
CA LEU A 115 -19.42 -6.65 2.31
C LEU A 115 -20.91 -6.59 1.96
N LYS A 116 -21.40 -7.56 1.19
CA LYS A 116 -22.83 -7.69 0.88
C LYS A 116 -23.39 -9.00 1.39
N PHE A 117 -24.64 -8.93 1.81
CA PHE A 117 -25.36 -10.07 2.35
C PHE A 117 -26.73 -10.18 1.71
N ASN A 118 -27.14 -11.42 1.43
CA ASN A 118 -28.49 -11.73 0.99
C ASN A 118 -29.28 -12.21 2.20
N TYR A 119 -30.48 -11.67 2.39
CA TYR A 119 -31.38 -12.12 3.46
C TYR A 119 -31.57 -13.65 3.38
N ALA A 120 -31.36 -14.34 4.50
CA ALA A 120 -31.47 -15.80 4.58
C ALA A 120 -32.67 -16.24 5.42
N GLY A 121 -33.12 -15.42 6.37
CA GLY A 121 -34.27 -15.74 7.19
C GLY A 121 -34.32 -14.91 8.47
N ARG A 122 -35.40 -15.12 9.22
CA ARG A 122 -35.57 -14.57 10.56
C ARG A 122 -36.15 -15.60 11.50
N GLN A 123 -35.88 -15.42 12.79
CA GLN A 123 -36.41 -16.26 13.86
C GLN A 123 -36.43 -15.50 15.19
N PHE A 124 -37.25 -15.98 16.11
CA PHE A 124 -37.19 -15.56 17.51
C PHE A 124 -36.37 -16.59 18.29
N VAL A 125 -35.33 -16.14 18.97
CA VAL A 125 -34.44 -17.00 19.78
C VAL A 125 -34.49 -16.60 21.25
N SER A 126 -34.13 -17.51 22.16
CA SER A 126 -33.97 -17.15 23.58
C SER A 126 -32.80 -16.16 23.76
N PRO A 127 -32.89 -15.16 24.65
CA PRO A 127 -31.82 -14.20 24.93
C PRO A 127 -30.46 -14.81 25.31
N GLY A 128 -30.45 -16.03 25.84
CA GLY A 128 -29.23 -16.76 26.21
C GLY A 128 -28.66 -17.67 25.11
N SER A 129 -29.28 -17.69 23.92
CA SER A 129 -28.78 -18.51 22.81
C SER A 129 -27.40 -18.01 22.37
N ILE A 130 -26.44 -18.92 22.28
CA ILE A 130 -25.07 -18.63 21.82
C ILE A 130 -24.87 -18.98 20.34
N ASP A 131 -25.81 -19.70 19.73
CA ASP A 131 -25.70 -20.16 18.34
C ASP A 131 -25.66 -18.98 17.35
N ILE A 132 -26.27 -17.85 17.74
CA ILE A 132 -26.22 -16.58 16.99
C ILE A 132 -24.80 -16.05 16.81
N PHE A 133 -23.84 -16.48 17.64
CA PHE A 133 -22.43 -16.10 17.56
C PHE A 133 -21.57 -17.05 16.72
N SER A 134 -22.17 -18.10 16.15
CA SER A 134 -21.44 -19.07 15.34
C SER A 134 -20.66 -18.39 14.21
N GLN A 135 -19.36 -18.67 14.15
CA GLN A 135 -18.43 -18.21 13.13
C GLN A 135 -18.14 -19.30 12.07
N GLN A 136 -18.97 -20.34 11.98
CA GLN A 136 -18.72 -21.48 11.09
C GLN A 136 -19.09 -21.24 9.62
N ARG A 137 -19.90 -20.20 9.35
CA ARG A 137 -20.38 -19.87 8.01
C ARG A 137 -20.27 -18.36 7.77
N PRO A 138 -19.79 -17.92 6.60
CA PRO A 138 -19.75 -16.50 6.24
C PRO A 138 -21.14 -15.86 6.23
N GLY A 139 -21.34 -14.76 6.95
CA GLY A 139 -22.66 -14.14 7.06
C GLY A 139 -22.73 -12.89 7.92
N LEU A 140 -23.97 -12.44 8.13
CA LEU A 140 -24.33 -11.37 9.04
C LEU A 140 -25.53 -11.84 9.89
N THR A 141 -25.39 -11.73 11.20
CA THR A 141 -26.48 -11.91 12.17
C THR A 141 -26.87 -10.56 12.74
N LEU A 142 -28.11 -10.13 12.53
CA LEU A 142 -28.70 -8.95 13.16
C LEU A 142 -29.60 -9.37 14.31
N VAL A 143 -29.44 -8.75 15.46
CA VAL A 143 -30.19 -9.06 16.69
C VAL A 143 -30.88 -7.80 17.19
N LEU A 144 -32.19 -7.85 17.39
CA LEU A 144 -32.92 -6.78 18.05
C LEU A 144 -32.76 -6.92 19.57
N LEU A 145 -32.17 -5.90 20.20
CA LEU A 145 -31.82 -5.88 21.61
C LEU A 145 -32.84 -5.06 22.41
N GLY A 146 -33.42 -5.66 23.45
CA GLY A 146 -34.30 -4.95 24.39
C GLY A 146 -35.77 -4.88 23.99
N ASP A 147 -36.21 -5.63 22.97
CA ASP A 147 -37.62 -5.66 22.52
C ASP A 147 -38.49 -6.56 23.40
N ASN A 148 -37.94 -7.68 23.89
CA ASN A 148 -38.61 -8.62 24.77
C ASN A 148 -37.59 -9.40 25.63
N ASP A 149 -37.93 -9.62 26.90
CA ASP A 149 -37.07 -10.33 27.87
C ASP A 149 -37.05 -11.86 27.70
N SER A 150 -37.99 -12.41 26.93
CA SER A 150 -38.15 -13.85 26.72
C SER A 150 -37.63 -14.34 25.36
N GLN A 151 -37.62 -13.47 24.35
CA GLN A 151 -37.18 -13.78 22.99
C GLN A 151 -36.53 -12.57 22.31
N ARG A 152 -35.58 -12.80 21.41
CA ARG A 152 -34.97 -11.78 20.55
C ARG A 152 -35.27 -12.08 19.10
N LEU A 153 -35.68 -11.06 18.34
CA LEU A 153 -35.75 -11.15 16.89
C LEU A 153 -34.33 -11.22 16.34
N VAL A 154 -34.05 -12.25 15.56
CA VAL A 154 -32.78 -12.46 14.88
C VAL A 154 -33.02 -12.58 13.39
N VAL A 155 -32.32 -11.78 12.60
CA VAL A 155 -32.26 -11.90 11.15
C VAL A 155 -30.88 -12.43 10.78
N THR A 156 -30.85 -13.46 9.95
CA THR A 156 -29.62 -14.00 9.39
C THR A 156 -29.55 -13.65 7.91
N ALA A 157 -28.36 -13.29 7.46
CA ALA A 157 -28.06 -13.06 6.06
C ALA A 157 -26.79 -13.81 5.67
N ASN A 158 -26.81 -14.42 4.48
CA ASN A 158 -25.66 -15.14 3.95
C ASN A 158 -24.75 -14.15 3.24
N TYR A 159 -23.44 -14.30 3.42
CA TYR A 159 -22.49 -13.56 2.60
C TYR A 159 -22.73 -13.89 1.12
N SER A 160 -22.89 -12.86 0.30
CA SER A 160 -23.16 -13.02 -1.12
C SER A 160 -21.83 -13.18 -1.87
N THR A 161 -21.52 -14.39 -2.32
CA THR A 161 -20.39 -14.64 -3.24
C THR A 161 -20.64 -14.09 -4.63
N ASP A 162 -21.88 -13.70 -4.97
CA ASP A 162 -22.18 -12.90 -6.18
C ASP A 162 -21.65 -11.46 -6.03
N SER A 163 -21.14 -11.12 -4.84
CA SER A 163 -20.30 -9.92 -4.62
C SER A 163 -18.81 -10.20 -4.81
N GLU A 164 -18.43 -11.47 -5.01
CA GLU A 164 -17.13 -11.92 -5.54
C GLU A 164 -17.24 -12.32 -7.04
N VAL A 165 -18.45 -12.55 -7.53
CA VAL A 165 -18.78 -12.76 -8.96
C VAL A 165 -19.70 -11.62 -9.42
N GLY A 166 -19.11 -10.44 -9.66
CA GLY A 166 -19.83 -9.31 -10.27
C GLY A 166 -19.72 -7.96 -9.57
N GLN A 167 -19.00 -7.84 -8.44
CA GLN A 167 -18.57 -6.56 -7.90
C GLN A 167 -17.08 -6.58 -7.52
N ALA A 168 -16.27 -5.83 -8.24
CA ALA A 168 -14.90 -5.57 -7.82
C ALA A 168 -14.90 -4.49 -6.72
N VAL A 169 -14.76 -4.92 -5.46
CA VAL A 169 -14.10 -4.10 -4.43
C VAL A 169 -12.76 -4.77 -4.16
N PRO A 170 -11.62 -4.18 -4.55
CA PRO A 170 -10.34 -4.80 -4.28
C PRO A 170 -10.03 -4.67 -2.78
N SER A 171 -10.07 -5.79 -2.03
CA SER A 171 -9.25 -5.93 -0.82
C SER A 171 -7.75 -6.06 -1.15
N ARG A 172 -7.40 -5.89 -2.43
CA ARG A 172 -6.06 -5.67 -2.94
C ARG A 172 -6.18 -4.89 -4.24
N LEU A 173 -5.76 -3.62 -4.29
CA LEU A 173 -5.64 -2.89 -5.55
C LEU A 173 -4.99 -3.81 -6.58
N ALA A 174 -5.58 -3.91 -7.77
CA ALA A 174 -4.97 -4.69 -8.84
C ALA A 174 -3.57 -4.15 -9.09
N GLN A 175 -2.63 -5.05 -9.39
CA GLN A 175 -1.27 -4.63 -9.72
C GLN A 175 -1.20 -4.30 -11.20
N ILE A 176 -0.20 -3.51 -11.58
CA ILE A 176 0.20 -3.35 -12.97
C ILE A 176 0.37 -4.74 -13.61
N GLY A 177 -0.13 -4.91 -14.83
CA GLY A 177 -0.10 -6.15 -15.58
C GLY A 177 -1.25 -7.11 -15.28
N THR A 178 -2.12 -6.83 -14.31
CA THR A 178 -3.34 -7.63 -14.08
C THR A 178 -4.46 -7.20 -15.03
N PRO A 179 -4.98 -8.11 -15.89
CA PRO A 179 -6.17 -7.83 -16.70
C PRO A 179 -7.44 -7.79 -15.85
N ILE A 180 -8.33 -6.83 -16.13
CA ILE A 180 -9.59 -6.63 -15.42
C ILE A 180 -10.72 -6.48 -16.42
N ASP A 181 -11.77 -7.28 -16.29
CA ASP A 181 -12.93 -7.27 -17.19
C ASP A 181 -14.07 -6.44 -16.59
N LEU A 182 -14.50 -5.41 -17.30
CA LEU A 182 -15.54 -4.47 -16.88
C LEU A 182 -16.41 -4.05 -18.06
N GLY A 183 -17.70 -4.40 -18.01
CA GLY A 183 -18.69 -3.84 -18.93
C GLY A 183 -18.39 -4.06 -20.41
N GLY A 184 -17.85 -5.23 -20.78
CA GLY A 184 -17.45 -5.53 -22.16
C GLY A 184 -16.05 -5.03 -22.54
N VAL A 185 -15.29 -4.49 -21.59
CA VAL A 185 -13.91 -4.03 -21.80
C VAL A 185 -12.97 -4.81 -20.88
N ARG A 186 -11.90 -5.38 -21.43
CA ARG A 186 -10.77 -5.88 -20.64
C ARG A 186 -9.68 -4.81 -20.60
N VAL A 187 -9.40 -4.28 -19.42
CA VAL A 187 -8.38 -3.24 -19.22
C VAL A 187 -7.17 -3.82 -18.51
N THR A 188 -5.97 -3.46 -18.97
CA THR A 188 -4.71 -3.84 -18.31
C THR A 188 -3.80 -2.62 -18.23
N VAL A 189 -3.46 -2.17 -17.02
CA VAL A 189 -2.45 -1.13 -16.82
C VAL A 189 -1.07 -1.73 -17.09
N LEU A 190 -0.28 -1.07 -17.92
CA LEU A 190 1.03 -1.52 -18.38
C LEU A 190 2.17 -0.83 -17.61
N SER A 191 2.04 0.47 -17.33
CA SER A 191 3.03 1.23 -16.58
C SER A 191 2.44 2.48 -15.94
N GLY A 192 3.08 2.99 -14.89
CA GLY A 192 2.83 4.31 -14.31
C GLY A 192 4.15 5.03 -14.09
N ARG A 193 4.23 6.32 -14.42
CA ARG A 193 5.46 7.12 -14.25
C ARG A 193 5.17 8.58 -13.96
N MET A 194 6.02 9.19 -13.15
CA MET A 194 6.05 10.63 -12.95
C MET A 194 7.04 11.29 -13.93
N VAL A 195 6.64 12.42 -14.50
CA VAL A 195 7.41 13.23 -15.45
C VAL A 195 7.51 14.65 -14.91
N PHE A 196 8.75 15.10 -14.76
CA PHE A 196 9.08 16.45 -14.32
C PHE A 196 9.62 17.28 -15.50
N ASN A 197 9.48 18.60 -15.42
CA ASN A 197 10.11 19.55 -16.36
C ASN A 197 9.75 19.32 -17.85
N ALA A 198 8.60 18.72 -18.14
CA ALA A 198 8.11 18.56 -19.50
C ALA A 198 7.41 19.85 -19.99
N PRO A 199 7.32 20.08 -21.32
CA PRO A 199 6.56 21.19 -21.87
C PRO A 199 5.12 21.19 -21.36
N GLY A 200 4.67 22.34 -20.83
CA GLY A 200 3.31 22.49 -20.31
C GLY A 200 3.11 22.10 -18.85
N VAL A 201 4.16 21.66 -18.13
CA VAL A 201 4.09 21.42 -16.67
C VAL A 201 4.20 22.75 -15.91
N PRO A 202 3.21 23.12 -15.07
CA PRO A 202 3.29 24.31 -14.22
C PRO A 202 4.36 24.19 -13.13
N VAL A 203 4.88 25.34 -12.67
CA VAL A 203 5.82 25.37 -11.54
C VAL A 203 5.14 24.79 -10.29
N GLY A 204 5.78 23.81 -9.65
CA GLY A 204 5.23 23.10 -8.49
C GLY A 204 4.33 21.91 -8.83
N SER A 205 4.09 21.65 -10.11
CA SER A 205 3.39 20.47 -10.63
C SER A 205 4.36 19.50 -11.31
N ALA A 206 3.90 18.27 -11.48
CA ALA A 206 4.47 17.24 -12.33
C ALA A 206 3.32 16.58 -13.11
N PHE A 207 3.65 15.86 -14.18
CA PHE A 207 2.68 14.97 -14.83
C PHE A 207 2.88 13.54 -14.36
N TYR A 208 1.79 12.84 -14.08
CA TYR A 208 1.79 11.40 -13.88
C TYR A 208 1.15 10.74 -15.10
N LEU A 209 1.84 9.81 -15.74
CA LEU A 209 1.42 9.15 -16.97
C LEU A 209 1.19 7.67 -16.69
N VAL A 210 0.03 7.16 -17.09
CA VAL A 210 -0.35 5.75 -16.99
C VAL A 210 -0.56 5.20 -18.39
N ASP A 211 0.25 4.21 -18.78
CA ASP A 211 0.03 3.47 -20.03
C ASP A 211 -0.86 2.27 -19.73
N PHE A 212 -1.89 2.05 -20.55
CA PHE A 212 -2.82 0.94 -20.38
C PHE A 212 -3.30 0.43 -21.73
N SER A 213 -3.70 -0.85 -21.77
CA SER A 213 -4.41 -1.44 -22.91
C SER A 213 -5.88 -1.64 -22.56
N ALA A 214 -6.73 -1.47 -23.56
CA ALA A 214 -8.15 -1.78 -23.50
C ALA A 214 -8.52 -2.68 -24.68
N GLU A 215 -9.05 -3.85 -24.38
CA GLU A 215 -9.58 -4.80 -25.33
C GLU A 215 -11.11 -4.80 -25.27
N ASN A 216 -11.75 -4.72 -26.43
CA ASN A 216 -13.19 -4.85 -26.53
C ASN A 216 -13.56 -6.34 -26.55
N ILE A 217 -14.03 -6.85 -25.40
CA ILE A 217 -14.51 -8.22 -25.25
C ILE A 217 -16.05 -8.31 -25.39
N GLY A 218 -16.70 -7.19 -25.69
CA GLY A 218 -18.14 -7.08 -25.92
C GLY A 218 -18.52 -7.23 -27.40
N SER A 219 -19.81 -6.98 -27.68
CA SER A 219 -20.40 -7.09 -29.03
C SER A 219 -20.50 -5.76 -29.77
N ASP A 220 -20.44 -4.63 -29.06
CA ASP A 220 -20.60 -3.28 -29.64
C ASP A 220 -19.26 -2.54 -29.66
N ALA A 221 -19.08 -1.62 -30.62
CA ALA A 221 -17.91 -0.76 -30.64
C ALA A 221 -17.87 0.16 -29.40
N ILE A 222 -16.69 0.32 -28.80
CA ILE A 222 -16.48 1.18 -27.64
C ILE A 222 -15.80 2.47 -28.10
N ASP A 223 -16.31 3.62 -27.66
CA ASP A 223 -15.62 4.90 -27.82
C ASP A 223 -14.73 5.17 -26.61
N ALA A 224 -13.41 5.14 -26.81
CA ALA A 224 -12.44 5.38 -25.76
C ALA A 224 -12.52 6.79 -25.16
N ALA A 225 -13.11 7.76 -25.88
CA ALA A 225 -13.34 9.10 -25.33
C ALA A 225 -14.41 9.12 -24.22
N GLN A 226 -15.22 8.05 -24.08
CA GLN A 226 -16.20 7.90 -23.01
C GLN A 226 -15.61 7.32 -21.72
N PHE A 227 -14.36 6.84 -21.75
CA PHE A 227 -13.70 6.29 -20.57
C PHE A 227 -13.62 7.33 -19.44
N ALA A 228 -14.15 6.99 -18.27
CA ALA A 228 -14.01 7.83 -17.10
C ALA A 228 -12.80 7.33 -16.31
N ILE A 229 -11.72 8.12 -16.39
CA ILE A 229 -10.41 7.78 -15.82
C ILE A 229 -10.03 8.85 -14.79
N THR A 230 -9.66 8.41 -13.59
CA THR A 230 -9.17 9.30 -12.51
C THR A 230 -7.95 8.71 -11.83
N LEU A 231 -7.14 9.57 -11.21
CA LEU A 231 -6.03 9.18 -10.35
C LEU A 231 -6.30 9.71 -8.94
N GLN A 232 -5.97 8.95 -7.91
CA GLN A 232 -6.17 9.34 -6.52
C GLN A 232 -4.89 9.11 -5.70
N ASP A 233 -4.54 10.06 -4.84
CA ASP A 233 -3.41 9.92 -3.91
C ASP A 233 -3.83 9.43 -2.51
N TYR A 234 -2.84 9.27 -1.63
CA TYR A 234 -3.05 8.81 -0.25
C TYR A 234 -3.85 9.79 0.61
N ALA A 235 -3.90 11.07 0.24
CA ALA A 235 -4.73 12.08 0.89
C ALA A 235 -6.18 12.09 0.35
N ASN A 236 -6.54 11.13 -0.50
CA ASN A 236 -7.82 11.05 -1.22
C ASN A 236 -8.08 12.21 -2.20
N GLN A 237 -7.04 12.95 -2.57
CA GLN A 237 -7.16 13.96 -3.62
C GLN A 237 -7.28 13.27 -4.97
N LYS A 238 -8.27 13.67 -5.76
CA LYS A 238 -8.52 13.13 -7.10
C LYS A 238 -8.02 14.07 -8.19
N TYR A 239 -7.35 13.49 -9.17
CA TYR A 239 -6.82 14.15 -10.35
C TYR A 239 -7.58 13.66 -11.58
N ARG A 240 -7.92 14.61 -12.45
CA ARG A 240 -8.64 14.35 -13.70
C ARG A 240 -7.65 14.14 -14.84
N LEU A 241 -8.10 13.44 -15.87
CA LEU A 241 -7.36 13.29 -17.12
C LEU A 241 -7.02 14.68 -17.69
N SER A 242 -5.77 14.86 -18.08
CA SER A 242 -5.24 16.05 -18.74
C SER A 242 -4.85 15.69 -20.17
N GLU A 243 -5.44 16.35 -21.16
CA GLU A 243 -5.12 16.13 -22.57
C GLU A 243 -3.66 16.46 -22.87
N THR A 244 -3.18 17.59 -22.33
CA THR A 244 -1.77 18.02 -22.44
C THR A 244 -0.84 16.94 -21.89
N ALA A 245 -1.11 16.41 -20.69
CA ALA A 245 -0.27 15.37 -20.10
C ALA A 245 -0.36 14.05 -20.89
N SER A 246 -1.56 13.66 -21.32
CA SER A 246 -1.80 12.42 -22.06
C SER A 246 -1.05 12.40 -23.41
N SER A 247 -0.89 13.56 -24.05
CA SER A 247 -0.16 13.70 -25.31
C SER A 247 1.36 13.50 -25.21
N LEU A 248 1.92 13.51 -24.00
CA LEU A 248 3.35 13.29 -23.75
C LEU A 248 3.70 11.80 -23.61
N GLY A 249 2.70 10.93 -23.64
CA GLY A 249 2.87 9.48 -23.62
C GLY A 249 3.47 8.92 -24.90
N PRO A 250 4.04 7.70 -24.86
CA PRO A 250 4.42 6.97 -26.07
C PRO A 250 3.19 6.47 -26.85
N ASN A 251 2.01 6.46 -26.23
CA ASN A 251 0.75 6.02 -26.86
C ASN A 251 -0.21 7.20 -27.02
N ALA A 252 -1.21 7.03 -27.89
CA ALA A 252 -2.23 8.04 -28.10
C ALA A 252 -3.10 8.25 -26.83
N PRO A 253 -3.66 9.44 -26.62
CA PRO A 253 -4.70 9.67 -25.62
C PRO A 253 -5.92 8.75 -25.85
N PRO A 254 -6.69 8.41 -24.79
CA PRO A 254 -7.86 7.54 -24.88
C PRO A 254 -8.99 8.19 -25.69
N THR A 255 -8.94 7.99 -27.00
CA THR A 255 -9.84 8.56 -28.00
C THR A 255 -10.04 7.56 -29.13
N GLY A 256 -11.13 7.71 -29.88
CA GLY A 256 -11.43 6.84 -31.02
C GLY A 256 -12.13 5.54 -30.64
N GLN A 257 -12.43 4.73 -31.65
CA GLN A 257 -13.23 3.52 -31.48
C GLN A 257 -12.38 2.24 -31.37
N ILE A 258 -12.81 1.35 -30.49
CA ILE A 258 -12.29 -0.02 -30.37
C ILE A 258 -13.40 -0.97 -30.82
N LEU A 259 -13.21 -1.61 -31.98
CA LEU A 259 -14.18 -2.58 -32.51
C LEU A 259 -14.16 -3.89 -31.69
N PRO A 260 -15.26 -4.67 -31.69
CA PRO A 260 -15.32 -5.96 -31.01
C PRO A 260 -14.14 -6.88 -31.35
N GLY A 261 -13.53 -7.47 -30.32
CA GLY A 261 -12.37 -8.36 -30.43
C GLY A 261 -11.03 -7.67 -30.69
N LEU A 262 -10.99 -6.33 -30.79
CA LEU A 262 -9.74 -5.58 -30.96
C LEU A 262 -9.23 -5.02 -29.64
N SER A 263 -7.92 -4.79 -29.59
CA SER A 263 -7.23 -4.13 -28.48
C SER A 263 -6.52 -2.87 -28.95
N ALA A 264 -6.53 -1.84 -28.11
CA ALA A 264 -5.82 -0.58 -28.32
C ALA A 264 -5.03 -0.21 -27.06
N THR A 265 -3.90 0.48 -27.24
CA THR A 265 -3.06 0.96 -26.13
C THR A 265 -3.09 2.48 -26.08
N PHE A 266 -3.21 3.02 -24.87
CA PHE A 266 -3.37 4.45 -24.62
C PHE A 266 -2.45 4.94 -23.51
N THR A 267 -2.24 6.26 -23.47
CA THR A 267 -1.66 6.94 -22.31
C THR A 267 -2.70 7.86 -21.68
N ALA A 268 -2.95 7.68 -20.37
CA ALA A 268 -3.70 8.60 -19.54
C ALA A 268 -2.74 9.46 -18.69
N GLY A 269 -2.72 10.77 -18.93
CA GLY A 269 -1.90 11.72 -18.18
C GLY A 269 -2.70 12.54 -17.17
N PHE A 270 -2.08 12.87 -16.05
CA PHE A 270 -2.66 13.63 -14.94
C PHE A 270 -1.69 14.72 -14.48
N GLU A 271 -2.20 15.89 -14.10
CA GLU A 271 -1.42 16.91 -13.41
C GLU A 271 -1.50 16.70 -11.90
N VAL A 272 -0.34 16.54 -11.26
CA VAL A 272 -0.20 16.27 -9.82
C VAL A 272 0.81 17.22 -9.19
N PRO A 273 0.70 17.55 -7.89
CA PRO A 273 1.74 18.31 -7.19
C PRO A 273 3.07 17.55 -7.14
N THR A 274 4.20 18.25 -7.14
CA THR A 274 5.53 17.61 -6.98
C THR A 274 5.74 16.95 -5.62
N ASN A 275 4.90 17.25 -4.63
CA ASN A 275 4.94 16.73 -3.25
C ASN A 275 3.81 15.74 -2.95
N VAL A 276 3.23 15.09 -3.97
CA VAL A 276 2.14 14.13 -3.77
C VAL A 276 2.57 13.00 -2.82
N THR A 277 1.66 12.56 -1.96
CA THR A 277 1.98 11.68 -0.82
C THR A 277 1.60 10.23 -1.06
N GLY A 278 2.35 9.31 -0.43
CA GLY A 278 2.08 7.87 -0.43
C GLY A 278 3.00 7.04 -1.34
N PRO A 279 3.14 5.73 -1.10
CA PRO A 279 4.01 4.86 -1.91
C PRO A 279 3.41 4.51 -3.29
N VAL A 280 2.08 4.58 -3.42
CA VAL A 280 1.32 4.27 -4.64
C VAL A 280 0.17 5.27 -4.80
N LEU A 281 -0.21 5.52 -6.05
CA LEU A 281 -1.46 6.18 -6.43
C LEU A 281 -2.47 5.12 -6.88
N VAL A 282 -3.75 5.46 -6.82
CA VAL A 282 -4.84 4.61 -7.30
C VAL A 282 -5.31 5.14 -8.65
N TRP A 283 -5.09 4.37 -9.71
CA TRP A 283 -5.67 4.64 -11.01
C TRP A 283 -7.03 3.94 -11.11
N SER A 284 -8.07 4.72 -11.34
CA SER A 284 -9.45 4.24 -11.44
C SER A 284 -9.97 4.38 -12.88
N PHE A 285 -10.61 3.34 -13.38
CA PHE A 285 -11.17 3.28 -14.72
C PHE A 285 -12.62 2.81 -14.73
N LYS A 286 -13.43 3.45 -15.57
CA LYS A 286 -14.77 3.00 -15.95
C LYS A 286 -14.95 3.08 -17.47
N PRO A 287 -15.62 2.10 -18.10
CA PRO A 287 -15.97 2.16 -19.52
C PRO A 287 -16.78 3.41 -19.90
N THR A 288 -17.66 3.85 -19.00
CA THR A 288 -18.38 5.13 -19.11
C THR A 288 -18.53 5.76 -17.73
N ALA A 289 -18.76 7.08 -17.67
CA ALA A 289 -18.96 7.79 -16.40
C ALA A 289 -20.17 7.26 -15.59
N THR A 290 -21.19 6.72 -16.26
CA THR A 290 -22.40 6.16 -15.65
C THR A 290 -22.25 4.70 -15.25
N PHE A 291 -21.18 4.03 -15.68
CA PHE A 291 -20.93 2.64 -15.31
C PHE A 291 -20.68 2.53 -13.80
N ARG A 292 -21.37 1.57 -13.17
CA ARG A 292 -21.41 1.48 -11.70
C ARG A 292 -20.13 0.90 -11.11
N ALA A 293 -19.54 -0.10 -11.75
CA ALA A 293 -18.28 -0.70 -11.33
C ALA A 293 -17.07 0.11 -11.84
N GLN A 294 -15.92 -0.08 -11.20
CA GLN A 294 -14.65 0.52 -11.61
C GLN A 294 -13.51 -0.46 -11.42
N ALA A 295 -12.46 -0.31 -12.22
CA ALA A 295 -11.17 -0.97 -11.99
C ALA A 295 -10.31 -0.03 -11.18
N ASP A 296 -9.77 -0.51 -10.06
CA ASP A 296 -8.80 0.24 -9.26
C ASP A 296 -7.46 -0.49 -9.26
N VAL A 297 -6.43 0.19 -9.78
CA VAL A 297 -5.08 -0.34 -9.95
C VAL A 297 -4.10 0.50 -9.15
N ALA A 298 -3.27 -0.16 -8.34
CA ALA A 298 -2.14 0.49 -7.67
C ALA A 298 -1.05 0.79 -8.71
N VAL A 299 -0.74 2.06 -8.90
CA VAL A 299 0.37 2.52 -9.73
C VAL A 299 1.42 3.16 -8.81
N PRO A 300 2.70 2.77 -8.90
CA PRO A 300 3.71 3.22 -7.95
C PRO A 300 3.94 4.72 -8.08
N LEU A 301 4.06 5.43 -6.95
CA LEU A 301 4.46 6.83 -6.99
C LEU A 301 5.93 6.99 -7.37
N ILE A 302 6.69 5.94 -7.07
CA ILE A 302 8.02 5.74 -7.62
C ILE A 302 7.86 5.82 -9.14
N GLY A 303 8.58 6.74 -9.79
CA GLY A 303 8.76 6.67 -11.23
C GLY A 303 9.34 5.31 -11.64
N PRO A 304 9.84 5.13 -12.88
CA PRO A 304 10.88 4.12 -13.04
C PRO A 304 11.85 4.29 -11.85
N THR A 305 12.19 3.19 -11.16
CA THR A 305 13.30 3.19 -10.20
C THR A 305 14.32 4.15 -10.79
N PRO A 306 14.68 5.28 -10.12
CA PRO A 306 15.56 6.25 -10.75
C PRO A 306 16.65 5.42 -11.36
N THR A 307 16.76 5.42 -12.70
CA THR A 307 17.74 4.57 -13.39
C THR A 307 18.99 4.80 -12.58
N PRO A 308 19.47 3.79 -11.80
CA PRO A 308 20.43 4.06 -10.73
C PRO A 308 21.46 4.94 -11.37
N ASP A 309 21.64 6.17 -10.83
CA ASP A 309 22.45 7.20 -11.50
C ASP A 309 23.57 6.45 -12.18
N PRO A 310 23.76 6.49 -13.51
CA PRO A 310 24.71 5.60 -14.17
C PRO A 310 26.08 5.56 -13.44
N ARG A 311 26.42 6.67 -12.76
CA ARG A 311 27.57 6.83 -11.85
C ARG A 311 27.57 5.93 -10.61
N SER A 312 26.43 5.49 -10.08
CA SER A 312 26.26 4.52 -9.00
C SER A 312 26.54 3.08 -9.42
N GLN A 313 26.58 2.79 -10.72
CA GLN A 313 26.97 1.47 -11.24
C GLN A 313 28.47 1.40 -11.55
N ILE A 314 29.19 2.54 -11.51
CA ILE A 314 30.62 2.58 -11.81
C ILE A 314 31.39 1.71 -10.81
N SER A 315 32.24 0.84 -11.35
CA SER A 315 33.24 0.12 -10.56
C SER A 315 34.52 0.95 -10.52
N VAL A 316 35.01 1.26 -9.32
CA VAL A 316 36.32 1.91 -9.13
C VAL A 316 37.22 0.98 -8.35
N GLN A 317 38.47 0.86 -8.78
CA GLN A 317 39.52 0.13 -8.09
C GLN A 317 40.78 0.99 -8.05
N VAL A 318 41.39 1.12 -6.87
CA VAL A 318 42.71 1.73 -6.75
C VAL A 318 43.75 0.64 -7.00
N THR A 319 44.54 0.81 -8.05
CA THR A 319 45.58 -0.17 -8.43
C THR A 319 46.91 0.19 -7.79
N GLN A 320 47.24 1.49 -7.74
CA GLN A 320 48.49 1.99 -7.15
C GLN A 320 48.26 3.35 -6.50
N ALA A 321 48.94 3.62 -5.40
CA ALA A 321 49.03 4.94 -4.79
C ALA A 321 50.46 5.12 -4.26
N TYR A 322 51.14 6.19 -4.66
CA TYR A 322 52.52 6.47 -4.27
C TYR A 322 52.81 7.97 -4.37
N PHE A 323 53.87 8.43 -3.71
CA PHE A 323 54.34 9.80 -3.84
C PHE A 323 55.29 9.95 -5.03
N SER A 324 55.26 11.12 -5.68
CA SER A 324 56.29 11.50 -6.63
C SER A 324 57.69 11.45 -5.97
N PRO A 325 58.78 11.26 -6.73
CA PRO A 325 60.13 11.17 -6.17
C PRO A 325 60.57 12.39 -5.34
N ASP A 326 60.10 13.58 -5.70
CA ASP A 326 60.31 14.85 -4.98
C ASP A 326 59.32 15.06 -3.81
N GLN A 327 58.40 14.11 -3.61
CA GLN A 327 57.35 14.09 -2.59
C GLN A 327 56.45 15.32 -2.55
N THR A 328 56.25 15.99 -3.68
CA THR A 328 55.37 17.15 -3.80
C THR A 328 53.95 16.74 -4.23
N GLU A 329 53.80 15.62 -4.92
CA GLU A 329 52.53 15.11 -5.43
C GLU A 329 52.23 13.70 -4.90
N MET A 330 50.94 13.44 -4.68
CA MET A 330 50.40 12.08 -4.55
C MET A 330 49.90 11.62 -5.91
N ILE A 331 50.41 10.49 -6.40
CA ILE A 331 50.02 9.87 -7.66
C ILE A 331 49.18 8.64 -7.34
N VAL A 332 47.97 8.58 -7.91
CA VAL A 332 47.06 7.43 -7.75
C VAL A 332 46.65 6.92 -9.12
N VAL A 333 46.81 5.61 -9.34
CA VAL A 333 46.32 4.92 -10.53
C VAL A 333 45.03 4.21 -10.17
N VAL A 334 43.93 4.60 -10.82
CA VAL A 334 42.62 4.01 -10.64
C VAL A 334 42.15 3.33 -11.91
N GLY A 335 41.57 2.14 -11.79
CA GLY A 335 40.76 1.51 -12.83
C GLY A 335 39.30 1.89 -12.63
N ILE A 336 38.66 2.40 -13.67
CA ILE A 336 37.25 2.81 -13.67
C ILE A 336 36.52 2.00 -14.73
N GLY A 337 35.56 1.20 -14.31
CA GLY A 337 34.69 0.40 -15.17
C GLY A 337 33.28 0.97 -15.24
N ASN A 338 32.73 1.05 -16.45
CA ASN A 338 31.32 1.33 -16.68
C ASN A 338 30.58 0.02 -17.04
N PRO A 339 30.07 -0.75 -16.07
CA PRO A 339 29.29 -1.95 -16.35
C PRO A 339 27.86 -1.64 -16.81
N GLY A 340 27.45 -0.37 -16.80
CA GLY A 340 26.13 0.07 -17.20
C GLY A 340 25.96 0.14 -18.72
N ASN A 341 24.75 0.46 -19.15
CA ASN A 341 24.35 0.48 -20.56
C ASN A 341 24.33 1.90 -21.17
N THR A 342 24.80 2.92 -20.43
CA THR A 342 24.83 4.32 -20.89
C THR A 342 26.24 4.92 -20.75
N PRO A 343 26.69 5.80 -21.66
CA PRO A 343 27.98 6.48 -21.52
C PRO A 343 28.01 7.42 -20.30
N ILE A 344 29.15 7.49 -19.62
CA ILE A 344 29.34 8.32 -18.42
C ILE A 344 30.56 9.22 -18.59
N THR A 345 30.39 10.51 -18.33
CA THR A 345 31.51 11.46 -18.35
C THR A 345 32.12 11.61 -16.96
N LEU A 346 33.42 11.33 -16.86
CA LEU A 346 34.26 11.63 -15.70
C LEU A 346 34.79 13.06 -15.81
N THR A 347 34.57 13.86 -14.77
CA THR A 347 35.02 15.25 -14.68
C THR A 347 35.87 15.48 -13.43
N SER A 348 36.54 16.63 -13.34
CA SER A 348 37.31 16.99 -12.14
C SER A 348 36.45 17.12 -10.88
N SER A 349 35.16 17.50 -11.01
CA SER A 349 34.24 17.58 -9.86
C SER A 349 33.83 16.22 -9.29
N ASP A 350 34.02 15.15 -10.07
CA ASP A 350 33.73 13.78 -9.61
C ASP A 350 34.90 13.18 -8.80
N ILE A 351 35.99 13.92 -8.63
CA ILE A 351 37.24 13.45 -8.04
C ILE A 351 37.66 14.39 -6.91
N SER A 352 37.97 13.82 -5.74
CA SER A 352 38.55 14.59 -4.65
C SER A 352 39.49 13.75 -3.81
N LEU A 353 40.54 14.36 -3.27
CA LEU A 353 41.39 13.76 -2.26
C LEU A 353 41.35 14.67 -1.03
N SER A 354 41.04 14.12 0.15
CA SER A 354 41.00 14.89 1.38
C SER A 354 41.65 14.16 2.55
N THR A 355 42.01 14.88 3.61
CA THR A 355 42.30 14.26 4.91
C THR A 355 41.00 13.77 5.56
N PRO A 356 41.06 12.88 6.57
CA PRO A 356 39.89 12.53 7.39
C PRO A 356 39.22 13.75 8.04
N ASP A 357 39.99 14.79 8.33
CA ASP A 357 39.53 16.05 8.93
C ASP A 357 38.95 17.05 7.89
N GLY A 358 38.86 16.64 6.62
CA GLY A 358 38.18 17.42 5.58
C GLY A 358 39.04 18.46 4.85
N VAL A 359 40.38 18.39 4.93
CA VAL A 359 41.29 19.25 4.15
C VAL A 359 41.48 18.67 2.75
N PHE A 360 41.15 19.41 1.70
CA PHE A 360 41.22 18.94 0.30
C PHE A 360 42.56 19.24 -0.37
N ALA A 361 43.06 18.30 -1.15
CA ALA A 361 44.17 18.49 -2.08
C ALA A 361 43.68 19.04 -3.41
N ALA A 362 44.50 19.87 -4.05
CA ALA A 362 44.26 20.28 -5.43
C ALA A 362 44.62 19.13 -6.38
N LEU A 363 43.72 18.81 -7.32
CA LEU A 363 44.03 17.94 -8.46
C LEU A 363 44.92 18.72 -9.43
N THR A 364 46.18 18.32 -9.57
CA THR A 364 47.19 18.97 -10.40
C THR A 364 47.28 18.39 -11.81
N GLY A 365 46.85 17.14 -12.00
CA GLY A 365 46.83 16.50 -13.32
C GLY A 365 46.02 15.19 -13.36
N ALA A 366 45.59 14.82 -14.57
CA ALA A 366 44.92 13.56 -14.86
C ALA A 366 45.31 13.05 -16.25
N GLU A 367 45.55 11.74 -16.38
CA GLU A 367 45.87 11.08 -17.66
C GLU A 367 45.04 9.80 -17.82
N PRO A 368 44.17 9.68 -18.86
CA PRO A 368 43.83 10.69 -19.86
C PRO A 368 43.25 11.99 -19.25
N GLY A 369 43.38 13.10 -19.98
CA GLY A 369 42.89 14.40 -19.53
C GLY A 369 41.37 14.44 -19.32
N LEU A 370 40.92 15.17 -18.29
CA LEU A 370 39.49 15.33 -18.00
C LEU A 370 38.91 16.55 -18.74
N PRO A 371 37.65 16.51 -19.20
CA PRO A 371 36.69 15.41 -19.05
C PRO A 371 36.95 14.23 -20.00
N THR A 372 36.66 13.01 -19.55
CA THR A 372 36.76 11.78 -20.37
C THR A 372 35.43 11.03 -20.35
N VAL A 373 35.00 10.50 -21.50
CA VAL A 373 33.77 9.70 -21.64
C VAL A 373 34.09 8.21 -21.55
N LEU A 374 33.38 7.50 -20.68
CA LEU A 374 33.42 6.06 -20.48
C LEU A 374 32.22 5.41 -21.17
N GLN A 375 32.45 4.63 -22.23
CA GLN A 375 31.41 3.90 -22.94
C GLN A 375 30.88 2.71 -22.14
N PRO A 376 29.67 2.21 -22.43
CA PRO A 376 29.14 0.96 -21.85
C PRO A 376 30.12 -0.21 -21.99
N GLY A 377 30.35 -0.94 -20.90
CA GLY A 377 31.28 -2.08 -20.83
C GLY A 377 32.77 -1.71 -20.84
N GLN A 378 33.13 -0.42 -20.90
CA GLN A 378 34.52 0.01 -20.95
C GLN A 378 35.17 0.02 -19.56
N ASN A 379 36.41 -0.47 -19.48
CA ASN A 379 37.32 -0.25 -18.36
C ASN A 379 38.43 0.71 -18.80
N GLN A 380 38.66 1.76 -18.03
CA GLN A 380 39.67 2.79 -18.31
C GLN A 380 40.58 2.97 -17.09
N ALA A 381 41.89 2.89 -17.29
CA ALA A 381 42.85 3.33 -16.29
C ALA A 381 43.03 4.86 -16.36
N VAL A 382 43.04 5.51 -15.21
CA VAL A 382 43.29 6.95 -15.05
C VAL A 382 44.38 7.14 -14.00
N THR A 383 45.41 7.90 -14.34
CA THR A 383 46.44 8.35 -13.40
C THR A 383 46.08 9.75 -12.92
N LEU A 384 45.85 9.91 -11.62
CA LEU A 384 45.51 11.15 -10.96
C LEU A 384 46.70 11.67 -10.17
N ARG A 385 46.94 12.98 -10.22
CA ARG A 385 47.99 13.67 -9.47
C ARG A 385 47.39 14.75 -8.60
N PHE A 386 47.73 14.73 -7.32
CA PHE A 386 47.25 15.69 -6.34
C PHE A 386 48.41 16.36 -5.63
N SER A 387 48.24 17.62 -5.22
CA SER A 387 49.14 18.27 -4.26
C SER A 387 49.21 17.45 -2.97
N ARG A 388 50.40 17.24 -2.41
CA ARG A 388 50.55 16.48 -1.17
C ARG A 388 49.80 17.12 0.01
N LEU A 389 49.10 16.29 0.78
CA LEU A 389 48.46 16.66 2.04
C LEU A 389 49.41 16.44 3.22
N PRO A 390 49.33 17.26 4.29
CA PRO A 390 50.14 17.10 5.50
C PRO A 390 49.55 16.04 6.45
N SER A 391 49.31 14.83 5.94
CA SER A 391 48.68 13.73 6.68
C SER A 391 49.32 12.38 6.31
N ASN A 392 49.18 11.38 7.18
CA ASN A 392 49.59 9.99 6.94
C ASN A 392 48.42 9.13 6.40
N SER A 393 47.26 9.75 6.25
CA SER A 393 46.07 9.13 5.68
C SER A 393 45.27 10.14 4.86
N SER A 394 44.65 9.67 3.79
CA SER A 394 43.70 10.44 3.00
C SER A 394 42.54 9.58 2.53
N VAL A 395 41.46 10.24 2.16
CA VAL A 395 40.28 9.66 1.54
C VAL A 395 40.23 10.15 0.10
N LEU A 396 40.43 9.22 -0.84
CA LEU A 396 40.15 9.46 -2.24
C LEU A 396 38.67 9.18 -2.51
N ARG A 397 38.00 10.10 -3.20
CA ARG A 397 36.66 9.88 -3.77
C ARG A 397 36.73 10.00 -5.28
N VAL A 398 36.12 9.03 -5.96
CA VAL A 398 35.89 9.03 -7.40
C VAL A 398 34.44 8.62 -7.61
N PHE A 399 33.62 9.52 -8.17
CA PHE A 399 32.16 9.45 -8.12
C PHE A 399 31.67 9.19 -6.68
N LEU A 400 30.92 8.10 -6.46
CA LEU A 400 30.39 7.70 -5.16
C LEU A 400 31.35 6.76 -4.39
N ALA A 401 32.43 6.28 -5.02
CA ALA A 401 33.37 5.36 -4.39
C ALA A 401 34.38 6.12 -3.52
N GLY A 402 34.58 5.65 -2.28
CA GLY A 402 35.53 6.21 -1.32
C GLY A 402 36.60 5.19 -0.91
N PHE A 403 37.86 5.59 -0.94
CA PHE A 403 39.00 4.74 -0.59
C PHE A 403 39.87 5.44 0.44
N GLN A 404 40.13 4.77 1.56
CA GLN A 404 41.12 5.22 2.51
C GLN A 404 42.52 4.78 2.03
N LEU A 405 43.41 5.74 1.86
CA LEU A 405 44.80 5.54 1.50
C LEU A 405 45.66 5.84 2.73
N ASN A 406 46.48 4.86 3.13
CA ASN A 406 47.38 4.97 4.27
C ASN A 406 48.82 4.73 3.78
N TRP A 407 49.79 5.45 4.33
CA TRP A 407 51.20 5.35 3.96
C TRP A 407 52.15 5.59 5.14
#